data_AF-A0A660XP17-F1
#
_entry.id   AF-A0A660XP17-F1
#
_cell.length_a   1.000
_cell.length_b   1.000
_cell.length_c   1.000
_cell.angle_alpha   90.00
_cell.angle_beta   90.00
_cell.angle_gamma   90.00
#
_symmetry.space_group_name_H-M   'P 1'
#
loop_
_entity.id
_entity.type
_entity.pdbx_description
1 polymer ?
#
loop_
_entity_poly.entity_id
_entity_poly.type
_entity_poly.pdbx_seq_one_letter_code
_entity_poly.pdbx_strand_id
1 'polypeptide(L)' 'MSKKVLIIDDDIDLVEIMRLTLEKNGFEVVDAQDGQRGIEMISKEKPDLVILDI' A
#
# COMPACT_ATOMS: atom_id res chain seq x y z
N MET A 1 7.72 12.27 10.99
CA MET A 1 6.53 11.87 10.21
C MET A 1 6.82 10.49 9.68
N SER A 2 5.86 9.56 9.82
CA SER A 2 5.96 8.25 9.19
C SER A 2 5.83 8.40 7.67
N LYS A 3 6.55 7.57 6.91
CA LYS A 3 6.43 7.51 5.45
C LYS A 3 5.28 6.57 5.10
N LYS A 4 4.41 6.97 4.16
CA LYS A 4 3.23 6.19 3.78
C LYS A 4 3.47 5.38 2.52
N VAL A 5 3.14 4.09 2.53
CA VAL A 5 3.25 3.17 1.40
C VAL A 5 1.85 2.73 0.98
N LEU A 6 1.55 2.81 -0.32
CA LEU A 6 0.36 2.22 -0.93
C LEU A 6 0.73 0.91 -1.60
N ILE A 7 0.04 -0.17 -1.28
CA ILE A 7 0.14 -1.47 -1.94
C ILE A 7 -1.06 -1.66 -2.87
N ILE A 8 -0.85 -2.13 -4.09
CA ILE A 8 -1.91 -2.45 -5.05
C ILE A 8 -1.67 -3.88 -5.55
N ASP A 9 -2.47 -4.82 -5.05
CA ASP A 9 -2.30 -6.26 -5.25
C ASP A 9 -3.62 -6.96 -4.88
N ASP A 10 -4.07 -7.94 -5.67
CA ASP A 10 -5.31 -8.70 -5.42
C ASP A 10 -5.11 -9.91 -4.50
N ASP A 11 -3.86 -10.32 -4.24
CA ASP A 11 -3.50 -11.35 -3.27
C ASP A 11 -3.47 -10.77 -1.84
N ILE A 12 -4.56 -11.00 -1.11
CA ILE A 12 -4.75 -10.54 0.27
C ILE A 12 -3.68 -11.09 1.22
N ASP A 13 -3.24 -12.33 1.04
CA ASP A 13 -2.26 -12.95 1.92
C ASP A 13 -0.88 -12.27 1.75
N LEU A 14 -0.51 -11.96 0.51
CA LEU A 14 0.72 -11.22 0.22
C LEU A 14 0.66 -9.78 0.75
N VAL A 15 -0.46 -9.08 0.55
CA VAL A 15 -0.69 -7.73 1.08
C VAL A 15 -0.49 -7.69 2.59
N GLU A 16 -1.04 -8.64 3.33
CA GLU A 16 -0.94 -8.67 4.79
C GLU A 16 0.50 -8.92 5.26
N ILE A 17 1.23 -9.83 4.60
CA ILE A 17 2.65 -10.07 4.89
C ILE A 17 3.48 -8.80 4.65
N MET A 18 3.24 -8.09 3.55
CA MET A 18 3.94 -6.84 3.24
C MET A 18 3.58 -5.73 4.21
N ARG A 19 2.28 -5.58 4.55
CA ARG A 19 1.80 -4.62 5.55
C ARG A 19 2.53 -4.82 6.87
N LEU A 20 2.48 -6.04 7.43
CA LEU A 20 3.13 -6.36 8.70
C LEU A 20 4.63 -6.07 8.68
N THR A 21 5.29 -6.33 7.55
CA THR A 21 6.72 -6.08 7.39
C THR A 21 7.03 -4.58 7.35
N LEU A 22 6.27 -3.81 6.59
CA LEU A 22 6.47 -2.36 6.45
C LEU A 22 6.10 -1.61 7.74
N GLU A 23 4.97 -1.96 8.38
CA GLU A 23 4.55 -1.35 9.64
C GLU A 23 5.57 -1.60 10.76
N LYS A 24 6.16 -2.81 10.83
CA LYS A 24 7.27 -3.11 11.76
C LYS A 24 8.51 -2.25 11.53
N ASN A 25 8.73 -1.75 10.32
CA ASN A 25 9.81 -0.84 9.97
C ASN A 25 9.43 0.64 10.12
N GLY A 26 8.25 0.94 10.68
CA GLY A 26 7.80 2.29 10.99
C GLY A 26 7.19 3.04 9.81
N PHE A 27 6.68 2.33 8.81
CA PHE A 27 5.88 2.89 7.72
C PHE A 27 4.39 2.85 8.05
N GLU A 28 3.63 3.81 7.52
CA GLU A 28 2.17 3.70 7.43
C GLU A 28 1.81 2.98 6.14
N VAL A 29 0.90 2.00 6.21
CA VAL A 29 0.52 1.20 5.04
C VAL A 29 -0.96 1.35 4.74
N VAL A 30 -1.25 1.63 3.48
CA VAL A 30 -2.59 1.58 2.89
C VAL A 30 -2.55 0.65 1.67
N ASP A 31 -3.68 0.06 1.32
CA ASP A 31 -3.76 -0.99 0.31
C ASP A 31 -5.01 -0.84 -0.57
N ALA A 32 -4.93 -1.36 -1.78
CA ALA A 32 -6.03 -1.46 -2.73
C ALA A 32 -5.98 -2.82 -3.43
N GLN A 33 -7.14 -3.44 -3.64
CA GLN A 33 -7.26 -4.74 -4.31
C GLN A 33 -7.32 -4.63 -5.84
N ASP A 34 -7.34 -3.41 -6.37
CA ASP A 34 -7.42 -3.16 -7.81
C ASP A 34 -6.79 -1.81 -8.18
N GLY A 35 -6.35 -1.71 -9.43
CA GLY A 35 -5.68 -0.52 -9.94
C GLY A 35 -6.55 0.73 -9.95
N GLN A 36 -7.86 0.61 -10.18
CA GLN A 36 -8.76 1.77 -10.20
C GLN A 36 -8.85 2.40 -8.81
N ARG A 37 -9.01 1.57 -7.77
CA ARG A 37 -9.00 1.99 -6.38
C ARG A 37 -7.63 2.52 -5.98
N GLY A 38 -6.55 1.88 -6.42
CA GLY A 38 -5.18 2.34 -6.22
C GLY A 38 -4.95 3.76 -6.73
N ILE A 39 -5.40 4.07 -7.96
CA ILE A 39 -5.29 5.41 -8.56
C ILE A 39 -6.04 6.46 -7.73
N GLU A 40 -7.26 6.15 -7.28
CA GLU A 40 -8.00 7.06 -6.40
C GLU A 40 -7.26 7.32 -5.07
N MET A 41 -6.65 6.28 -4.51
CA MET A 41 -5.93 6.35 -3.25
C MET A 41 -4.64 7.15 -3.36
N ILE A 42 -3.93 7.11 -4.49
CA ILE A 42 -2.74 7.96 -4.70
C ILE A 42 -3.07 9.44 -4.46
N SER A 43 -4.21 9.91 -4.99
CA SER A 43 -4.62 11.31 -4.86
C SER A 43 -5.12 11.66 -3.45
N LYS A 44 -5.81 10.73 -2.78
CA LYS A 44 -6.42 10.93 -1.45
C LYS A 44 -5.40 10.79 -0.32
N GLU A 45 -4.61 9.72 -0.35
CA GLU A 45 -3.68 9.32 0.72
C GLU A 45 -2.30 9.95 0.58
N LYS A 46 -1.93 10.39 -0.63
CA LYS A 46 -0.61 10.95 -0.97
C LYS A 46 0.54 10.09 -0.44
N PRO A 47 0.63 8.80 -0.84
CA PRO A 47 1.70 7.93 -0.40
C PRO A 47 3.06 8.44 -0.91
N ASP A 48 4.12 8.13 -0.16
CA ASP A 48 5.51 8.40 -0.54
C ASP A 48 6.06 7.32 -1.50
N LEU A 49 5.46 6.12 -1.50
CA LEU A 49 5.81 4.98 -2.34
C LEU A 49 4.55 4.19 -2.72
N VAL A 50 4.51 3.70 -3.95
CA VAL A 50 3.49 2.75 -4.42
C VAL A 50 4.19 1.44 -4.81
N ILE A 51 3.67 0.32 -4.30
CA ILE A 51 4.04 -1.04 -4.71
C ILE A 51 2.86 -1.56 -5.53
N LEU A 52 3.10 -1.96 -6.77
CA LEU A 52 2.09 -2.43 -7.70
C LEU A 52 2.48 -3.82 -8.20
N ASP A 53 1.58 -4.79 -8.07
CA ASP A 53 1.67 -6.08 -8.75
C ASP A 53 0.97 -6.04 -10.12
N ILE A 54 1.40 -6.90 -11.06
CA ILE A 54 0.98 -6.91 -12.48
C ILE A 54 -0.05 -8.01 -12.77
#